data_AF-A0A2K8KGZ0-F1
#
_entry.id   AF-A0A2K8KGZ0-F1
#
_cell.length_a   1.000
_cell.length_b   1.000
_cell.length_c   1.000
_cell.angle_alpha   90.00
_cell.angle_beta   90.00
_cell.angle_gamma   90.00
#
_symmetry.space_group_name_H-M   'P 1'
#
loop_
_entity.id
_entity.type
_entity.pdbx_description
1 polymer ?
#
loop_
_entity_poly.entity_id
_entity_poly.type
_entity_poly.pdbx_seq_one_letter_code
_entity_poly.pdbx_strand_id
1 'polypeptide(L)'
;MNIVKYRAPHRIVPQNSSGGIDYTKLSFNFVSQLKDILKSCLEIFENFKKWSEFTTLPISITYSKLVPKTSRVSKLFKLRDSEPFQIGSEYIFSKDAEDIQKIRIVYECGLEDVRKTYTNLSQLFEIINKNYPNIDLLMATKLKEIKNSNDLKSKQKKPKFKEFIKNNFNLLKNKHWEILKDLTYIEKVEIKIWNEFDKAPIFSFLPLKSVEQWIIILGKYDINIKKEWLIAGEYWNINIEDVNKIVRHFPYAFAFATNDVECCLESDEFIDKIDIDIEMQSNSKFNKEIIGVFDSYCDLPSSWLEHAVISSEKLIPISKNRDTAHGTQVAS
;
A
#
# COMPACT_ATOMS: atom_id res chain seq x y z
N MET A 1 -22.08 -18.27 3.14
CA MET A 1 -20.97 -17.39 2.68
C MET A 1 -21.53 -16.21 1.88
N ASN A 2 -21.22 -14.96 2.24
CA ASN A 2 -21.29 -13.84 1.30
C ASN A 2 -19.90 -13.65 0.70
N ILE A 3 -19.70 -14.13 -0.53
CA ILE A 3 -18.54 -13.73 -1.32
C ILE A 3 -18.76 -12.26 -1.65
N VAL A 4 -18.11 -11.35 -0.93
CA VAL A 4 -18.03 -9.95 -1.33
C VAL A 4 -17.10 -9.88 -2.53
N LYS A 5 -17.66 -10.03 -3.72
CA LYS A 5 -17.00 -9.67 -4.97
C LYS A 5 -16.90 -8.15 -5.01
N TYR A 6 -15.73 -7.62 -4.64
CA TYR A 6 -15.40 -6.25 -4.98
C TYR A 6 -15.40 -6.14 -6.51
N ARG A 7 -16.36 -5.39 -7.07
CA ARG A 7 -16.29 -5.02 -8.48
C ARG A 7 -15.01 -4.20 -8.65
N ALA A 8 -14.18 -4.59 -9.62
CA ALA A 8 -13.14 -3.69 -10.10
C ALA A 8 -13.78 -2.33 -10.35
N PRO A 9 -13.20 -1.22 -9.87
CA PRO A 9 -13.85 0.08 -9.90
C PRO A 9 -14.40 0.36 -11.29
N HIS A 10 -15.72 0.57 -11.39
CA HIS A 10 -16.45 0.79 -12.65
C HIS A 10 -16.06 2.08 -13.39
N ARG A 11 -14.97 2.73 -12.98
CA ARG A 11 -14.40 3.81 -13.76
C ARG A 11 -13.57 3.19 -14.86
N ILE A 12 -14.07 3.33 -16.08
CA ILE A 12 -13.23 3.47 -17.27
C ILE A 12 -12.10 4.42 -16.86
N VAL A 13 -10.91 3.88 -16.58
CA VAL A 13 -9.71 4.69 -16.41
C VAL A 13 -9.58 5.40 -17.74
N PRO A 14 -9.68 6.74 -17.81
CA PRO A 14 -9.55 7.42 -19.07
C PRO A 14 -8.18 7.02 -19.64
N GLN A 15 -8.19 6.19 -20.68
CA GLN A 15 -7.02 6.03 -21.51
C GLN A 15 -6.78 7.43 -22.08
N ASN A 16 -5.59 7.96 -21.78
CA ASN A 16 -5.14 9.31 -22.11
C ASN A 16 -5.51 10.39 -21.09
N SER A 17 -4.75 10.40 -19.99
CA SER A 17 -4.12 11.65 -19.59
C SER A 17 -2.63 11.40 -19.44
N SER A 18 -1.85 11.86 -20.42
CA SER A 18 -0.40 12.06 -20.29
C SER A 18 -0.08 12.55 -18.87
N GLY A 19 0.92 11.95 -18.22
CA GLY A 19 1.30 12.20 -16.83
C GLY A 19 1.80 13.63 -16.58
N GLY A 20 0.91 14.61 -16.70
CA GLY A 20 1.14 16.02 -16.41
C GLY A 20 0.70 16.38 -14.99
N ILE A 21 1.09 17.58 -14.60
CA ILE A 21 0.64 18.22 -13.36
C ILE A 21 -0.89 18.42 -13.43
N ASP A 22 -1.61 17.99 -12.40
CA ASP A 22 -3.01 18.35 -12.23
C ASP A 22 -3.09 19.77 -11.66
N TYR A 23 -3.05 20.74 -12.56
CA TYR A 23 -3.06 22.16 -12.20
C TYR A 23 -4.30 22.56 -11.40
N THR A 24 -5.42 21.81 -11.51
CA THR A 24 -6.64 22.05 -10.72
C THR A 24 -6.59 21.46 -9.31
N LYS A 25 -5.60 20.62 -9.01
CA LYS A 25 -5.31 20.13 -7.64
C LYS A 25 -4.24 20.95 -6.94
N LEU A 26 -3.26 21.48 -7.68
CA LEU A 26 -2.29 22.46 -7.17
C LEU A 26 -2.94 23.68 -6.51
N SER A 27 -4.15 24.03 -6.95
CA SER A 27 -4.92 25.15 -6.44
C SER A 27 -5.62 24.90 -5.11
N PHE A 28 -5.61 23.67 -4.59
CA PHE A 28 -6.11 23.37 -3.25
C PHE A 28 -4.92 23.25 -2.30
N ASN A 29 -4.56 24.40 -1.71
CA ASN A 29 -3.79 24.45 -0.47
C ASN A 29 -2.41 23.74 -0.51
N PHE A 30 -1.75 23.73 -1.67
CA PHE A 30 -0.45 23.04 -1.84
C PHE A 30 0.64 23.59 -0.89
N VAL A 31 0.54 24.86 -0.47
CA VAL A 31 1.43 25.44 0.54
C VAL A 31 1.17 24.82 1.92
N SER A 32 -0.09 24.60 2.30
CA SER A 32 -0.40 23.84 3.53
C SER A 32 0.06 22.39 3.40
N GLN A 33 -0.19 21.72 2.28
CA GLN A 33 0.29 20.35 2.07
C GLN A 33 1.82 20.26 2.20
N LEU A 34 2.53 21.24 1.66
CA LEU A 34 3.98 21.35 1.79
C LEU A 34 4.41 21.52 3.25
N LYS A 35 3.72 22.39 4.02
CA LYS A 35 3.95 22.55 5.47
C LYS A 35 3.66 21.27 6.25
N ASP A 36 2.56 20.60 5.93
CA ASP A 36 2.14 19.36 6.61
C ASP A 36 3.17 18.25 6.38
N ILE A 37 3.66 18.10 5.14
CA ILE A 37 4.69 17.09 4.84
C ILE A 37 6.04 17.47 5.45
N LEU A 38 6.40 18.76 5.49
CA LEU A 38 7.60 19.21 6.21
C LEU A 38 7.51 18.87 7.71
N LYS A 39 6.34 19.07 8.32
CA LYS A 39 6.08 18.67 9.71
C LYS A 39 6.19 17.15 9.87
N SER A 40 5.61 16.36 8.98
CA SER A 40 5.75 14.91 8.97
C SER A 40 7.22 14.47 8.89
N CYS A 41 8.03 15.10 8.03
CA CYS A 41 9.47 14.80 7.93
C CYS A 41 10.19 15.05 9.27
N LEU A 42 9.87 16.13 9.97
CA LEU A 42 10.42 16.42 11.30
C LEU A 42 10.02 15.37 12.33
N GLU A 43 8.75 14.98 12.37
CA GLU A 43 8.26 13.91 13.25
C GLU A 43 8.95 12.57 12.96
N ILE A 44 9.19 12.27 11.68
CA ILE A 44 9.91 11.07 11.25
C ILE A 44 11.38 11.11 11.72
N PHE A 45 12.05 12.27 11.71
CA PHE A 45 13.41 12.39 12.26
C PHE A 45 13.47 12.07 13.74
N GLU A 46 12.52 12.55 14.54
CA GLU A 46 12.49 12.25 15.97
C GLU A 46 12.29 10.75 16.21
N ASN A 47 11.51 10.08 15.37
CA ASN A 47 11.33 8.63 15.44
C ASN A 47 12.61 7.83 15.12
N PHE A 48 13.45 8.28 14.18
CA PHE A 48 14.77 7.67 13.97
C PHE A 48 15.69 7.80 15.19
N LYS A 49 15.55 8.87 16.00
CA LYS A 49 16.30 9.00 17.25
C LYS A 49 15.77 8.04 18.32
N LYS A 50 14.44 7.88 18.39
CA LYS A 50 13.77 6.98 19.34
C LYS A 50 14.09 5.51 19.07
N TRP A 51 14.22 5.12 17.79
CA TRP A 51 14.39 3.74 17.34
C TRP A 51 15.69 3.54 16.58
N SER A 52 16.79 3.94 17.23
CA SER A 52 18.12 3.97 16.64
C SER A 52 18.66 2.60 16.18
N GLU A 53 18.06 1.49 16.61
CA GLU A 53 18.42 0.13 16.18
C GLU A 53 18.06 -0.15 14.71
N PHE A 54 17.23 0.70 14.10
CA PHE A 54 16.78 0.57 12.73
C PHE A 54 17.44 1.60 11.83
N THR A 55 18.03 1.11 10.74
CA THR A 55 18.61 1.94 9.69
C THR A 55 17.55 2.51 8.73
N THR A 56 16.37 1.89 8.70
CA THR A 56 15.22 2.28 7.88
C THR A 56 13.93 2.21 8.69
N LEU A 57 12.97 3.08 8.35
CA LEU A 57 11.63 3.11 8.95
C LEU A 57 10.55 3.02 7.85
N PRO A 58 9.35 2.51 8.18
CA PRO A 58 8.27 2.35 7.22
C PRO A 58 7.45 3.64 7.12
N ILE A 59 7.63 4.39 6.04
CA ILE A 59 6.91 5.62 5.76
C ILE A 59 5.68 5.31 4.91
N SER A 60 4.50 5.58 5.46
CA SER A 60 3.21 5.48 4.79
C SER A 60 2.87 6.76 4.06
N ILE A 61 2.46 6.63 2.81
CA ILE A 61 2.01 7.74 1.96
C ILE A 61 0.58 7.45 1.49
N THR A 62 -0.35 8.30 1.90
CA THR A 62 -1.77 8.20 1.53
C THR A 62 -2.03 9.06 0.31
N TYR A 63 -2.57 8.46 -0.76
CA TYR A 63 -2.85 9.16 -2.00
C TYR A 63 -4.35 9.50 -2.14
N SER A 64 -4.63 10.69 -2.68
CA SER A 64 -6.00 11.19 -2.93
C SER A 64 -6.80 10.45 -4.01
N LYS A 65 -6.21 9.41 -4.60
CA LYS A 65 -6.85 8.52 -5.56
C LYS A 65 -6.10 7.19 -5.60
N LEU A 66 -6.80 6.14 -6.03
CA LEU A 66 -6.20 4.85 -6.35
C LEU A 66 -5.13 5.02 -7.44
N VAL A 67 -3.87 4.90 -7.03
CA VAL A 67 -2.70 5.05 -7.90
C VAL A 67 -1.67 4.01 -7.47
N PRO A 68 -1.54 2.90 -8.19
CA PRO A 68 -0.68 1.79 -7.79
C PRO A 68 0.79 1.98 -8.23
N LYS A 69 1.27 3.20 -8.44
CA LYS A 69 2.64 3.42 -8.97
C LYS A 69 3.64 3.67 -7.85
N THR A 70 4.48 2.67 -7.58
CA THR A 70 5.57 2.68 -6.59
C THR A 70 6.52 3.86 -6.75
N SER A 71 6.94 4.19 -7.99
CA SER A 71 7.91 5.26 -8.29
C SER A 71 7.38 6.69 -8.14
N ARG A 72 6.11 6.88 -7.76
CA ARG A 72 5.48 8.22 -7.74
C ARG A 72 6.04 9.15 -6.67
N VAL A 73 6.80 8.63 -5.73
CA VAL A 73 7.47 9.41 -4.69
C VAL A 73 8.97 9.51 -4.92
N SER A 74 9.52 9.02 -6.03
CA SER A 74 10.98 8.98 -6.28
C SER A 74 11.66 10.36 -6.30
N LYS A 75 10.88 11.44 -6.42
CA LYS A 75 11.35 12.83 -6.32
C LYS A 75 11.31 13.39 -4.90
N LEU A 76 10.52 12.77 -4.03
CA LEU A 76 10.38 13.12 -2.62
C LEU A 76 11.22 12.17 -1.77
N PHE A 77 10.91 10.88 -1.80
CA PHE A 77 11.57 9.82 -1.06
C PHE A 77 12.31 8.90 -2.02
N LYS A 78 13.56 8.58 -1.69
CA LYS A 78 14.36 7.56 -2.36
C LYS A 78 14.78 6.52 -1.33
N LEU A 79 15.43 5.45 -1.78
CA LEU A 79 16.18 4.58 -0.88
C LEU A 79 17.63 4.58 -1.32
N ARG A 80 18.52 5.26 -0.59
CA ARG A 80 19.97 5.29 -0.90
C ARG A 80 20.24 5.66 -2.37
N ASP A 81 19.59 6.73 -2.82
CA ASP A 81 19.63 7.23 -4.20
C ASP A 81 19.02 6.33 -5.30
N SER A 82 18.45 5.18 -4.92
CA SER A 82 17.65 4.32 -5.79
C SER A 82 16.15 4.65 -5.75
N GLU A 83 15.35 3.96 -6.58
CA GLU A 83 13.89 4.10 -6.58
C GLU A 83 13.29 3.75 -5.20
N PRO A 84 12.13 4.33 -4.83
CA PRO A 84 11.44 3.98 -3.59
C PRO A 84 11.18 2.47 -3.52
N PHE A 85 11.50 1.85 -2.39
CA PHE A 85 11.22 0.44 -2.16
C PHE A 85 9.90 0.29 -1.40
N GLN A 86 8.87 -0.22 -2.08
CA GLN A 86 7.57 -0.49 -1.46
C GLN A 86 7.63 -1.80 -0.69
N ILE A 87 7.21 -1.75 0.57
CA ILE A 87 7.19 -2.88 1.51
C ILE A 87 5.79 -3.24 1.99
N GLY A 88 4.77 -2.50 1.53
CA GLY A 88 3.37 -2.80 1.83
C GLY A 88 2.39 -1.83 1.17
N SER A 89 1.11 -2.16 1.24
CA SER A 89 0.01 -1.28 0.81
C SER A 89 -1.29 -1.62 1.53
N GLU A 90 -2.10 -0.60 1.77
CA GLU A 90 -3.42 -0.70 2.42
C GLU A 90 -4.47 0.01 1.57
N TYR A 91 -5.62 -0.64 1.38
CA TYR A 91 -6.79 -0.01 0.80
C TYR A 91 -7.61 0.66 1.89
N ILE A 92 -7.97 1.93 1.67
CA ILE A 92 -8.82 2.69 2.58
C ILE A 92 -10.20 2.78 1.94
N PHE A 93 -11.16 2.16 2.61
CA PHE A 93 -12.56 2.10 2.21
C PHE A 93 -13.31 3.38 2.58
N SER A 94 -14.38 3.69 1.86
CA SER A 94 -15.34 4.71 2.28
C SER A 94 -15.93 4.35 3.64
N LYS A 95 -16.46 5.34 4.36
CA LYS A 95 -17.19 5.11 5.62
C LYS A 95 -18.38 4.15 5.44
N ASP A 96 -18.90 4.05 4.22
CA ASP A 96 -20.03 3.19 3.84
C ASP A 96 -19.55 1.80 3.32
N ALA A 97 -18.28 1.46 3.53
CA ALA A 97 -17.63 0.15 3.37
C ALA A 97 -17.64 -0.53 1.98
N GLU A 98 -18.41 -0.06 0.99
CA GLU A 98 -18.56 -0.76 -0.29
C GLU A 98 -17.52 -0.37 -1.35
N ASP A 99 -16.93 0.83 -1.27
CA ASP A 99 -16.01 1.34 -2.30
C ASP A 99 -14.62 1.68 -1.73
N ILE A 100 -13.59 1.18 -2.42
CA ILE A 100 -12.20 1.60 -2.17
C ILE A 100 -12.03 3.06 -2.60
N GLN A 101 -11.75 3.95 -1.66
CA GLN A 101 -11.54 5.36 -1.98
C GLN A 101 -10.07 5.70 -2.21
N LYS A 102 -9.18 5.14 -1.41
CA LYS A 102 -7.76 5.53 -1.38
C LYS A 102 -6.85 4.33 -1.22
N ILE A 103 -5.59 4.54 -1.53
CA ILE A 103 -4.51 3.60 -1.24
C ILE A 103 -3.47 4.32 -0.40
N ARG A 104 -3.02 3.64 0.65
CA ARG A 104 -1.82 3.99 1.41
C ARG A 104 -0.73 3.02 0.98
N ILE A 105 0.41 3.54 0.53
CA ILE A 105 1.57 2.73 0.18
C ILE A 105 2.62 2.91 1.28
N VAL A 106 3.21 1.81 1.73
CA VAL A 106 4.25 1.80 2.76
C VAL A 106 5.61 1.59 2.08
N TYR A 107 6.53 2.51 2.31
CA TYR A 107 7.88 2.50 1.74
C TYR A 107 8.92 2.28 2.82
N GLU A 108 9.96 1.53 2.49
CA GLU A 108 11.19 1.53 3.27
C GLU A 108 11.97 2.81 2.99
N CYS A 109 12.30 3.57 4.03
CA CYS A 109 13.03 4.83 3.89
C CYS A 109 14.14 4.92 4.92
N GLY A 110 15.32 5.38 4.51
CA GLY A 110 16.43 5.68 5.42
C GLY A 110 16.39 7.11 5.93
N LEU A 111 17.13 7.38 7.02
CA LEU A 111 17.24 8.72 7.60
C LEU A 111 17.73 9.77 6.59
N GLU A 112 18.73 9.41 5.77
CA GLU A 112 19.29 10.32 4.77
C GLU A 112 18.29 10.66 3.66
N ASP A 113 17.42 9.72 3.32
CA ASP A 113 16.37 9.96 2.33
C ASP A 113 15.38 11.02 2.84
N VAL A 114 14.96 10.91 4.11
CA VAL A 114 14.07 11.90 4.76
C VAL A 114 14.76 13.27 4.88
N ARG A 115 16.07 13.32 5.15
CA ARG A 115 16.87 14.58 5.19
C ARG A 115 16.90 15.28 3.85
N LYS A 116 17.15 14.51 2.77
CA LYS A 116 17.10 15.02 1.39
C LYS A 116 15.70 15.53 1.04
N THR A 117 14.64 14.77 1.38
CA THR A 117 13.24 15.21 1.18
C THR A 117 12.98 16.54 1.88
N TYR A 118 13.27 16.62 3.18
CA TYR A 118 13.04 17.82 3.98
C TYR A 118 13.78 19.03 3.41
N THR A 119 15.05 18.87 3.03
CA THR A 119 15.87 19.93 2.44
C THR A 119 15.26 20.44 1.14
N ASN A 120 14.89 19.54 0.23
CA ASN A 120 14.28 19.90 -1.06
C ASN A 120 12.93 20.61 -0.89
N LEU A 121 12.10 20.11 0.02
CA LEU A 121 10.81 20.72 0.34
C LEU A 121 10.97 22.09 1.01
N SER A 122 11.95 22.24 1.91
CA SER A 122 12.23 23.51 2.59
C SER A 122 12.72 24.57 1.60
N GLN A 123 13.63 24.22 0.69
CA GLN A 123 14.06 25.11 -0.39
C GLN A 123 12.90 25.53 -1.30
N LEU A 124 12.02 24.58 -1.67
CA LEU A 124 10.83 24.89 -2.45
C LEU A 124 9.89 25.85 -1.69
N PHE A 125 9.66 25.58 -0.40
CA PHE A 125 8.82 26.41 0.46
C PHE A 125 9.36 27.84 0.59
N GLU A 126 10.67 28.01 0.79
CA GLU A 126 11.33 29.31 0.83
C GLU A 126 11.19 30.07 -0.49
N ILE A 127 11.42 29.40 -1.63
CA ILE A 127 11.24 30.00 -2.95
C ILE A 127 9.80 30.46 -3.13
N ILE A 128 8.82 29.65 -2.71
CA ILE A 128 7.41 30.01 -2.83
C ILE A 128 7.08 31.22 -1.97
N ASN A 129 7.43 31.20 -0.68
CA ASN A 129 7.08 32.28 0.24
C ASN A 129 7.77 33.60 -0.10
N LYS A 130 9.05 33.56 -0.50
CA LYS A 130 9.83 34.77 -0.80
C LYS A 130 9.35 35.45 -2.06
N ASN A 131 9.01 34.67 -3.10
CA ASN A 131 8.77 35.23 -4.43
C ASN A 131 7.29 35.33 -4.80
N TYR A 132 6.40 34.62 -4.08
CA TYR A 132 4.97 34.61 -4.35
C TYR A 132 4.16 34.83 -3.05
N PRO A 133 4.27 36.02 -2.43
CA PRO A 133 3.49 36.35 -1.24
C PRO A 133 1.98 36.26 -1.54
N ASN A 134 1.19 35.81 -0.56
CA ASN A 134 -0.27 35.64 -0.68
C ASN A 134 -0.73 34.66 -1.77
N ILE A 135 0.14 33.71 -2.18
CA ILE A 135 -0.18 32.77 -3.25
C ILE A 135 -1.44 31.94 -2.98
N ASP A 136 -1.71 31.58 -1.71
CA ASP A 136 -2.91 30.83 -1.34
C ASP A 136 -4.20 31.62 -1.65
N LEU A 137 -4.20 32.92 -1.33
CA LEU A 137 -5.32 33.81 -1.63
C LEU A 137 -5.48 34.01 -3.14
N LEU A 138 -4.37 34.21 -3.86
CA LEU A 138 -4.37 34.39 -5.31
C LEU A 138 -4.91 33.14 -6.02
N MET A 139 -4.46 31.96 -5.61
CA MET A 139 -4.91 30.67 -6.14
C MET A 139 -6.39 30.42 -5.86
N ALA A 140 -6.85 30.67 -4.62
CA ALA A 140 -8.25 30.51 -4.24
C ALA A 140 -9.17 31.44 -5.05
N THR A 141 -8.75 32.70 -5.24
CA THR A 141 -9.49 33.70 -6.03
C THR A 141 -9.58 33.27 -7.48
N LYS A 142 -8.44 32.89 -8.09
CA LYS A 142 -8.41 32.52 -9.51
C LYS A 142 -9.18 31.24 -9.80
N LEU A 143 -9.16 30.29 -8.86
CA LEU A 143 -9.95 29.07 -8.95
C LEU A 143 -11.46 29.36 -8.91
N LYS A 144 -11.91 30.26 -8.04
CA LYS A 144 -13.31 30.70 -8.00
C LYS A 144 -13.72 31.38 -9.31
N GLU A 145 -12.91 32.31 -9.83
CA GLU A 145 -13.16 32.98 -11.12
C GLU A 145 -13.31 31.98 -12.27
N ILE A 146 -12.37 31.05 -12.42
CA ILE A 146 -12.38 30.08 -13.52
C ILE A 146 -13.51 29.06 -13.35
N LYS A 147 -13.85 28.66 -12.12
CA LYS A 147 -15.00 27.77 -11.85
C LYS A 147 -16.33 28.44 -12.20
N ASN A 148 -16.52 29.69 -11.78
CA ASN A 148 -17.78 30.43 -11.92
C ASN A 148 -17.96 31.13 -13.27
N SER A 149 -16.96 31.07 -14.15
CA SER A 149 -17.11 31.57 -15.51
C SER A 149 -18.11 30.70 -16.29
N ASN A 150 -19.29 31.28 -16.54
CA ASN A 150 -20.39 30.70 -17.32
C ASN A 150 -20.02 30.52 -18.80
N ASP A 151 -19.10 31.33 -19.31
CA ASP A 151 -18.67 31.34 -20.71
C ASP A 151 -17.67 30.22 -21.08
N LEU A 152 -17.13 29.51 -20.09
CA LEU A 152 -16.10 28.49 -20.32
C LEU A 152 -16.66 27.07 -20.24
N LYS A 153 -16.55 26.34 -21.36
CA LYS A 153 -16.76 24.88 -21.36
C LYS A 153 -15.70 24.21 -20.47
N SER A 154 -16.05 23.08 -19.84
CA SER A 154 -15.17 22.33 -18.93
C SER A 154 -13.77 22.03 -19.52
N LYS A 155 -13.69 21.78 -20.83
CA LYS A 155 -12.45 21.53 -21.57
C LYS A 155 -11.51 22.76 -21.66
N GLN A 156 -12.03 23.98 -21.55
CA GLN A 156 -11.26 25.23 -21.67
C GLN A 156 -10.76 25.78 -20.32
N LYS A 157 -11.33 25.31 -19.20
CA LYS A 157 -10.93 25.75 -17.85
C LYS A 157 -9.50 25.29 -17.48
N LYS A 158 -9.10 24.07 -17.86
CA LYS A 158 -7.76 23.50 -17.58
C LYS A 158 -6.60 24.27 -18.24
N PRO A 159 -6.65 24.59 -19.56
CA PRO A 159 -5.61 25.39 -20.20
C PRO A 159 -5.40 26.77 -19.57
N LYS A 160 -6.48 27.50 -19.25
CA LYS A 160 -6.40 28.81 -18.58
C LYS A 160 -5.75 28.71 -17.19
N PHE A 161 -6.08 27.67 -16.44
CA PHE A 161 -5.46 27.44 -15.13
C PHE A 161 -3.97 27.14 -15.26
N LYS A 162 -3.60 26.28 -16.22
CA LYS A 162 -2.19 25.97 -16.53
C LYS A 162 -1.41 27.23 -16.91
N GLU A 163 -1.99 28.09 -17.75
CA GLU A 163 -1.38 29.35 -18.18
C GLU A 163 -1.17 30.31 -17.01
N PHE A 164 -2.21 30.49 -16.18
CA PHE A 164 -2.12 31.28 -14.95
C PHE A 164 -0.97 30.78 -14.06
N ILE A 165 -0.88 29.47 -13.82
CA ILE A 165 0.19 28.87 -13.02
C ILE A 165 1.57 29.13 -13.64
N LYS A 166 1.73 28.95 -14.95
CA LYS A 166 3.02 29.23 -15.61
C LYS A 166 3.44 30.69 -15.48
N ASN A 167 2.49 31.62 -15.62
CA ASN A 167 2.78 33.05 -15.57
C ASN A 167 3.11 33.53 -14.16
N ASN A 168 2.47 32.95 -13.13
CA ASN A 168 2.65 33.36 -11.74
C ASN A 168 3.77 32.61 -11.01
N PHE A 169 4.29 31.49 -11.56
CA PHE A 169 5.35 30.69 -10.96
C PHE A 169 6.60 30.59 -11.87
N ASN A 170 6.97 31.71 -12.50
CA ASN A 170 8.05 31.79 -13.49
C ASN A 170 9.46 31.49 -12.92
N LEU A 171 9.69 31.64 -11.61
CA LEU A 171 10.97 31.32 -10.97
C LEU A 171 11.09 29.85 -10.55
N LEU A 172 10.03 29.05 -10.72
CA LEU A 172 10.10 27.60 -10.44
C LEU A 172 10.83 26.88 -11.58
N LYS A 173 11.96 26.24 -11.25
CA LYS A 173 12.71 25.37 -12.15
C LYS A 173 12.01 24.02 -12.32
N ASN A 174 12.38 23.24 -13.34
CA ASN A 174 11.81 21.92 -13.62
C ASN A 174 11.79 20.99 -12.39
N LYS A 175 12.87 20.96 -11.60
CA LYS A 175 12.92 20.16 -10.36
C LYS A 175 11.82 20.50 -9.35
N HIS A 176 11.44 21.79 -9.25
CA HIS A 176 10.37 22.23 -8.35
C HIS A 176 9.00 21.78 -8.86
N TRP A 177 8.79 21.85 -10.18
CA TRP A 177 7.57 21.37 -10.82
C TRP A 177 7.36 19.87 -10.67
N GLU A 178 8.43 19.08 -10.72
CA GLU A 178 8.37 17.64 -10.46
C GLU A 178 7.94 17.35 -9.02
N ILE A 179 8.51 18.04 -8.04
CA ILE A 179 8.12 17.91 -6.62
C ILE A 179 6.64 18.31 -6.43
N LEU A 180 6.23 19.46 -6.97
CA LEU A 180 4.85 19.93 -6.88
C LEU A 180 3.85 18.95 -7.52
N LYS A 181 4.25 18.33 -8.64
CA LYS A 181 3.43 17.31 -9.31
C LYS A 181 3.13 16.14 -8.39
N ASP A 182 4.13 15.65 -7.65
CA ASP A 182 3.95 14.52 -6.75
C ASP A 182 3.10 14.93 -5.53
N LEU A 183 3.35 16.12 -4.98
CA LEU A 183 2.56 16.69 -3.88
C LEU A 183 1.06 16.79 -4.19
N THR A 184 0.65 17.11 -5.43
CA THR A 184 -0.79 17.19 -5.78
C THR A 184 -1.60 15.92 -5.55
N TYR A 185 -0.93 14.78 -5.38
CA TYR A 185 -1.58 13.49 -5.17
C TYR A 185 -1.45 12.98 -3.74
N ILE A 186 -0.54 13.53 -2.94
CA ILE A 186 -0.26 13.10 -1.57
C ILE A 186 -1.18 13.85 -0.62
N GLU A 187 -1.91 13.11 0.20
CA GLU A 187 -2.74 13.69 1.26
C GLU A 187 -2.03 13.68 2.61
N LYS A 188 -1.26 12.61 2.89
CA LYS A 188 -0.64 12.38 4.19
C LYS A 188 0.64 11.58 4.04
N VAL A 189 1.64 11.95 4.83
CA VAL A 189 2.89 11.20 5.04
C VAL A 189 3.02 10.97 6.54
N GLU A 190 3.22 9.72 6.96
CA GLU A 190 3.34 9.34 8.38
C GLU A 190 4.11 8.03 8.53
N ILE A 191 4.64 7.73 9.72
CA ILE A 191 5.08 6.36 10.03
C ILE A 191 3.85 5.53 10.35
N LYS A 192 3.78 4.32 9.79
CA LYS A 192 2.76 3.36 10.18
C LYS A 192 3.03 2.92 11.61
N ILE A 193 2.07 3.13 12.52
CA ILE A 193 2.14 2.64 13.89
C ILE A 193 0.89 1.83 14.22
N TRP A 194 1.08 0.80 15.02
CA TRP A 194 0.06 -0.04 15.61
C TRP A 194 -0.16 0.38 17.05
N ASN A 195 -1.39 0.24 17.51
CA ASN A 195 -1.75 0.34 18.91
C ASN A 195 -1.80 -1.07 19.51
N GLU A 196 -1.83 -1.14 20.85
CA GLU A 196 -2.00 -2.42 21.53
C GLU A 196 -3.30 -3.11 21.07
N PHE A 197 -3.25 -4.43 21.06
CA PHE A 197 -4.37 -5.27 20.69
C PHE A 197 -5.07 -5.78 21.95
N ASP A 198 -6.39 -5.92 21.86
CA ASP A 198 -7.21 -6.50 22.93
C ASP A 198 -7.21 -8.05 22.89
N LYS A 199 -6.86 -8.63 21.74
CA LYS A 199 -6.79 -10.08 21.48
C LYS A 199 -5.54 -10.39 20.66
N ALA A 200 -5.02 -11.62 20.78
CA ALA A 200 -3.85 -12.07 20.02
C ALA A 200 -4.15 -12.10 18.51
N PRO A 201 -3.51 -11.24 17.69
CA PRO A 201 -3.68 -11.27 16.25
C PRO A 201 -2.77 -12.33 15.62
N ILE A 202 -3.16 -12.80 14.43
CA ILE A 202 -2.20 -13.33 13.46
C ILE A 202 -1.58 -12.12 12.76
N PHE A 203 -0.25 -12.06 12.74
CA PHE A 203 0.48 -10.91 12.18
C PHE A 203 1.68 -11.34 11.35
N SER A 204 2.19 -10.41 10.54
CA SER A 204 3.48 -10.53 9.85
C SER A 204 4.31 -9.27 10.07
N PHE A 205 5.63 -9.42 10.09
CA PHE A 205 6.54 -8.28 10.18
C PHE A 205 6.71 -7.60 8.82
N LEU A 206 6.93 -6.29 8.84
CA LEU A 206 7.47 -5.60 7.67
C LEU A 206 8.86 -6.17 7.35
N PRO A 207 9.22 -6.26 6.06
CA PRO A 207 10.51 -6.80 5.62
C PRO A 207 11.68 -5.82 5.84
N LEU A 208 11.72 -5.17 7.02
CA LEU A 208 12.82 -4.28 7.44
C LEU A 208 14.02 -5.08 7.99
N LYS A 209 13.79 -6.32 8.41
CA LYS A 209 14.76 -7.25 9.00
C LYS A 209 14.40 -8.68 8.59
N SER A 210 15.38 -9.58 8.56
CA SER A 210 15.11 -11.02 8.39
C SER A 210 14.42 -11.59 9.63
N VAL A 211 13.83 -12.79 9.51
CA VAL A 211 13.22 -13.51 10.64
C VAL A 211 14.21 -13.71 11.78
N GLU A 212 15.44 -14.12 11.47
CA GLU A 212 16.50 -14.34 12.46
C GLU A 212 16.88 -13.04 13.18
N GLN A 213 16.95 -11.93 12.44
CA GLN A 213 17.21 -10.62 13.03
C GLN A 213 16.07 -10.17 13.94
N TRP A 214 14.81 -10.40 13.56
CA TRP A 214 13.67 -10.12 14.41
C TRP A 214 13.73 -10.92 15.71
N ILE A 215 13.99 -12.24 15.65
CA ILE A 215 14.14 -13.09 16.85
C ILE A 215 15.23 -12.51 17.79
N ILE A 216 16.39 -12.11 17.25
CA ILE A 216 17.48 -11.52 18.05
C ILE A 216 17.06 -10.18 18.67
N ILE A 217 16.39 -9.31 17.91
CA ILE A 217 15.94 -8.00 18.39
C ILE A 217 14.92 -8.19 19.51
N LEU A 218 13.91 -9.03 19.28
CA LEU A 218 12.82 -9.30 20.22
C LEU A 218 13.31 -9.97 21.51
N GLY A 219 14.29 -10.86 21.42
CA GLY A 219 14.90 -11.50 22.58
C GLY A 219 15.56 -10.51 23.55
N LYS A 220 16.01 -9.33 23.09
CA LYS A 220 16.54 -8.27 23.98
C LYS A 220 15.47 -7.60 24.85
N TYR A 221 14.20 -7.82 24.53
CA TYR A 221 13.05 -7.23 25.19
C TYR A 221 12.20 -8.30 25.91
N ASP A 222 12.80 -9.46 26.21
CA ASP A 222 12.13 -10.60 26.85
C ASP A 222 10.89 -11.08 26.07
N ILE A 223 10.99 -11.05 24.73
CA ILE A 223 9.98 -11.57 23.79
C ILE A 223 10.59 -12.80 23.10
N ASN A 224 10.29 -13.97 23.65
CA ASN A 224 10.87 -15.23 23.20
C ASN A 224 10.01 -15.87 22.12
N ILE A 225 10.25 -15.47 20.87
CA ILE A 225 9.69 -16.16 19.71
C ILE A 225 10.70 -17.13 19.10
N LYS A 226 10.22 -18.24 18.53
CA LYS A 226 11.07 -19.24 17.87
C LYS A 226 10.69 -19.45 16.42
N LYS A 227 11.66 -19.74 15.56
CA LYS A 227 11.42 -19.91 14.11
C LYS A 227 10.39 -21.00 13.80
N GLU A 228 10.26 -22.01 14.67
CA GLU A 228 9.30 -23.10 14.49
C GLU A 228 7.84 -22.66 14.68
N TRP A 229 7.59 -21.47 15.24
CA TRP A 229 6.24 -20.91 15.38
C TRP A 229 5.79 -20.11 14.15
N LEU A 230 6.66 -20.00 13.15
CA LEU A 230 6.36 -19.32 11.89
C LEU A 230 5.40 -20.16 11.05
N ILE A 231 4.25 -19.58 10.73
CA ILE A 231 3.18 -20.19 9.93
C ILE A 231 3.37 -19.75 8.48
N ALA A 232 3.42 -20.73 7.56
CA ALA A 232 3.56 -20.50 6.12
C ALA A 232 4.75 -19.60 5.73
N GLY A 233 5.81 -19.57 6.55
CA GLY A 233 7.03 -18.81 6.26
C GLY A 233 6.94 -17.29 6.50
N GLU A 234 5.78 -16.74 6.88
CA GLU A 234 5.58 -15.29 6.96
C GLU A 234 4.80 -14.82 8.20
N TYR A 235 3.91 -15.67 8.75
CA TYR A 235 2.95 -15.27 9.78
C TYR A 235 3.30 -15.82 11.15
N TRP A 236 2.88 -15.09 12.18
CA TRP A 236 3.06 -15.41 13.59
C TRP A 236 1.73 -15.37 14.32
N ASN A 237 1.54 -16.28 15.26
CA ASN A 237 0.45 -16.28 16.22
C ASN A 237 1.05 -16.59 17.59
N ILE A 238 1.22 -15.56 18.41
CA ILE A 238 1.81 -15.67 19.76
C ILE A 238 0.87 -15.02 20.77
N ASN A 239 1.15 -15.21 22.06
CA ASN A 239 0.31 -14.67 23.11
C ASN A 239 0.22 -13.13 23.07
N ILE A 240 -0.90 -12.60 23.54
CA ILE A 240 -1.23 -11.17 23.49
C ILE A 240 -0.25 -10.29 24.28
N GLU A 241 0.28 -10.80 25.39
CA GLU A 241 1.23 -10.06 26.22
C GLU A 241 2.51 -9.76 25.44
N ASP A 242 3.04 -10.77 24.75
CA ASP A 242 4.23 -10.62 23.91
C ASP A 242 3.95 -9.75 22.69
N VAL A 243 2.81 -9.92 22.00
CA VAL A 243 2.44 -9.02 20.89
C VAL A 243 2.39 -7.56 21.35
N ASN A 244 1.79 -7.28 22.51
CA ASN A 244 1.70 -5.91 23.02
C ASN A 244 3.06 -5.38 23.48
N LYS A 245 3.98 -6.21 23.98
CA LYS A 245 5.38 -5.80 24.17
C LYS A 245 6.02 -5.39 22.84
N ILE A 246 5.81 -6.14 21.76
CA ILE A 246 6.31 -5.77 20.43
C ILE A 246 5.76 -4.40 20.04
N VAL A 247 4.46 -4.15 20.20
CA VAL A 247 3.85 -2.85 19.86
C VAL A 247 4.44 -1.71 20.66
N ARG A 248 4.67 -1.88 21.97
CA ARG A 248 5.25 -0.82 22.82
C ARG A 248 6.65 -0.42 22.37
N HIS A 249 7.49 -1.41 22.05
CA HIS A 249 8.89 -1.19 21.68
C HIS A 249 9.04 -0.83 20.20
N PHE A 250 8.28 -1.49 19.33
CA PHE A 250 8.34 -1.44 17.88
C PHE A 250 6.95 -1.27 17.26
N PRO A 251 6.25 -0.15 17.50
CA PRO A 251 4.87 0.04 17.07
C PRO A 251 4.71 -0.02 15.54
N TYR A 252 5.79 0.13 14.79
CA TYR A 252 5.80 0.11 13.33
C TYR A 252 6.19 -1.25 12.74
N ALA A 253 6.42 -2.28 13.56
CA ALA A 253 7.01 -3.54 13.13
C ALA A 253 6.11 -4.35 12.18
N PHE A 254 4.78 -4.25 12.30
CA PHE A 254 3.88 -5.16 11.58
C PHE A 254 3.48 -4.65 10.20
N ALA A 255 3.60 -5.54 9.21
CA ALA A 255 3.06 -5.35 7.87
C ALA A 255 1.53 -5.47 7.91
N PHE A 256 1.07 -6.48 8.64
CA PHE A 256 -0.33 -6.86 8.77
C PHE A 256 -0.58 -7.45 10.16
N ALA A 257 -1.78 -7.25 10.70
CA ALA A 257 -2.27 -7.93 11.88
C ALA A 257 -3.81 -8.04 11.80
N THR A 258 -4.35 -9.23 12.06
CA THR A 258 -5.80 -9.48 12.12
C THR A 258 -6.16 -10.34 13.31
N ASN A 259 -7.25 -9.99 14.00
CA ASN A 259 -7.89 -10.83 15.01
C ASN A 259 -8.96 -11.74 14.40
N ASP A 260 -9.41 -11.41 13.18
CA ASP A 260 -10.47 -12.12 12.47
C ASP A 260 -9.85 -13.18 11.57
N VAL A 261 -9.78 -14.39 12.10
CA VAL A 261 -9.91 -15.61 11.30
C VAL A 261 -11.01 -16.47 11.94
N GLU A 262 -12.24 -15.95 11.99
CA GLU A 262 -13.40 -16.85 12.03
C GLU A 262 -13.53 -17.46 10.62
N CYS A 263 -12.84 -18.57 10.40
CA CYS A 263 -13.26 -19.48 9.34
C CYS A 263 -14.47 -20.25 9.89
N CYS A 264 -15.68 -19.73 9.65
CA CYS A 264 -16.89 -20.53 9.83
C CYS A 264 -16.85 -21.65 8.78
N LEU A 265 -16.31 -22.81 9.15
CA LEU A 265 -16.60 -24.08 8.48
C LEU A 265 -18.02 -24.49 8.83
N GLU A 266 -19.01 -23.68 8.46
CA GLU A 266 -20.41 -24.07 8.51
C GLU A 266 -20.98 -23.96 7.11
N SER A 267 -20.93 -25.09 6.41
CA SER A 267 -22.12 -25.54 5.72
C SER A 267 -22.24 -27.03 5.94
N ASP A 268 -23.32 -27.40 6.62
CA ASP A 268 -23.84 -28.76 6.86
C ASP A 268 -23.99 -29.60 5.57
N GLU A 269 -23.68 -29.07 4.39
CA GLU A 269 -23.63 -29.80 3.11
C GLU A 269 -22.46 -30.80 3.00
N PHE A 270 -21.48 -30.78 3.92
CA PHE A 270 -20.37 -31.74 3.92
C PHE A 270 -20.52 -32.92 4.89
N ILE A 271 -21.47 -32.85 5.84
CA ILE A 271 -21.60 -33.88 6.90
C ILE A 271 -22.65 -34.95 6.53
N ASP A 272 -23.65 -34.64 5.72
CA ASP A 272 -24.72 -35.60 5.36
C ASP A 272 -24.36 -36.61 4.24
N LYS A 273 -23.09 -36.71 3.84
CA LYS A 273 -22.67 -37.61 2.74
C LYS A 273 -21.49 -38.54 3.02
N ILE A 274 -20.99 -38.61 4.25
CA ILE A 274 -19.97 -39.61 4.60
C ILE A 274 -20.60 -40.67 5.48
N ASP A 275 -21.48 -41.46 4.86
CA ASP A 275 -21.78 -42.82 5.32
C ASP A 275 -21.14 -43.79 4.32
N ILE A 276 -19.84 -43.61 4.13
CA ILE A 276 -19.01 -44.55 3.39
C ILE A 276 -18.08 -45.15 4.42
N ASP A 277 -18.35 -46.40 4.81
CA ASP A 277 -17.34 -47.28 5.38
C ASP A 277 -16.23 -47.42 4.34
N ILE A 278 -15.22 -46.57 4.44
CA ILE A 278 -14.01 -46.69 3.62
C ILE A 278 -13.22 -47.84 4.24
N GLU A 279 -13.34 -49.03 3.65
CA GLU A 279 -12.42 -50.14 3.90
C GLU A 279 -10.99 -49.64 3.70
N MET A 280 -10.22 -49.59 4.79
CA MET A 280 -8.82 -49.21 4.76
C MET A 280 -8.01 -50.30 4.07
N GLN A 281 -7.70 -50.13 2.79
CA GLN A 281 -6.62 -50.87 2.16
C GLN A 281 -5.27 -50.21 2.49
N SER A 282 -4.48 -50.92 3.30
CA SER A 282 -3.08 -50.62 3.57
C SER A 282 -2.25 -50.81 2.29
N ASN A 283 -1.65 -49.72 1.77
CA ASN A 283 -0.39 -49.63 1.01
C ASN A 283 -0.45 -48.73 -0.24
N SER A 284 -0.53 -47.41 -0.08
CA SER A 284 -0.19 -46.48 -1.17
C SER A 284 0.82 -45.41 -0.71
N LYS A 285 1.86 -45.22 -1.52
CA LYS A 285 3.05 -44.37 -1.31
C LYS A 285 2.80 -42.85 -1.35
N PHE A 286 1.57 -42.36 -1.20
CA PHE A 286 1.25 -40.94 -1.32
C PHE A 286 0.44 -40.45 -0.11
N ASN A 287 0.86 -39.33 0.46
CA ASN A 287 0.16 -38.67 1.57
C ASN A 287 -1.18 -38.11 1.09
N LYS A 288 -2.19 -38.25 1.95
CA LYS A 288 -3.61 -37.89 1.76
C LYS A 288 -3.87 -36.37 1.74
N GLU A 289 -2.95 -35.55 1.26
CA GLU A 289 -3.10 -34.09 1.24
C GLU A 289 -3.58 -33.60 -0.13
N ILE A 290 -4.72 -32.89 -0.14
CA ILE A 290 -5.23 -32.19 -1.32
C ILE A 290 -4.73 -30.75 -1.26
N ILE A 291 -3.96 -30.34 -2.28
CA ILE A 291 -3.50 -28.94 -2.41
C ILE A 291 -4.44 -28.22 -3.38
N GLY A 292 -5.16 -27.21 -2.87
CA GLY A 292 -5.98 -26.32 -3.70
C GLY A 292 -5.17 -25.13 -4.20
N VAL A 293 -5.03 -24.98 -5.52
CA VAL A 293 -4.32 -23.84 -6.15
C VAL A 293 -5.34 -22.88 -6.77
N PHE A 294 -5.36 -21.64 -6.29
CA PHE A 294 -6.16 -20.56 -6.87
C PHE A 294 -5.28 -19.61 -7.68
N ASP A 295 -5.12 -19.90 -8.97
CA ASP A 295 -4.28 -19.12 -9.88
C ASP A 295 -4.92 -19.00 -11.28
N SER A 296 -4.19 -18.37 -12.21
CA SER A 296 -4.34 -18.53 -13.65
C SER A 296 -4.30 -20.00 -14.09
N TYR A 297 -4.72 -20.27 -15.33
CA TYR A 297 -4.86 -21.64 -15.83
C TYR A 297 -3.51 -22.38 -15.81
N CYS A 298 -3.45 -23.61 -15.31
CA CYS A 298 -2.21 -24.39 -15.25
C CYS A 298 -2.09 -25.35 -16.44
N ASP A 299 -0.94 -25.41 -17.10
CA ASP A 299 -0.59 -26.45 -18.06
C ASP A 299 0.25 -27.52 -17.35
N LEU A 300 -0.44 -28.47 -16.72
CA LEU A 300 0.21 -29.60 -16.03
C LEU A 300 0.65 -30.68 -17.03
N PRO A 301 1.77 -31.39 -16.77
CA PRO A 301 2.16 -32.57 -17.54
C PRO A 301 1.07 -33.64 -17.53
N SER A 302 0.98 -34.44 -18.59
CA SER A 302 -0.06 -35.48 -18.73
C SER A 302 -0.15 -36.44 -17.55
N SER A 303 1.00 -36.76 -16.93
CA SER A 303 1.09 -37.62 -15.75
C SER A 303 0.49 -37.01 -14.48
N TRP A 304 0.34 -35.69 -14.43
CA TRP A 304 -0.26 -34.97 -13.30
C TRP A 304 -1.76 -34.73 -13.48
N LEU A 305 -2.23 -34.66 -14.73
CA LEU A 305 -3.65 -34.50 -15.03
C LEU A 305 -4.49 -35.68 -14.54
N GLU A 306 -3.92 -36.89 -14.49
CA GLU A 306 -4.57 -38.10 -13.94
C GLU A 306 -4.83 -38.00 -12.43
N HIS A 307 -4.16 -37.07 -11.75
CA HIS A 307 -4.25 -36.85 -10.30
C HIS A 307 -4.86 -35.48 -9.94
N ALA A 308 -5.23 -34.67 -10.93
CA ALA A 308 -5.80 -33.34 -10.72
C ALA A 308 -7.34 -33.38 -10.79
N VAL A 309 -8.00 -32.83 -9.77
CA VAL A 309 -9.45 -32.56 -9.82
C VAL A 309 -9.65 -31.14 -10.35
N ILE A 310 -9.99 -31.01 -11.63
CA ILE A 310 -10.26 -29.71 -12.25
C ILE A 310 -11.68 -29.27 -11.86
N SER A 311 -11.80 -28.12 -11.21
CA SER A 311 -13.11 -27.53 -10.89
C SER A 311 -13.93 -27.35 -12.18
N SER A 312 -15.18 -27.83 -12.17
CA SER A 312 -16.14 -27.68 -13.26
C SER A 312 -16.81 -26.30 -13.28
N GLU A 313 -16.52 -25.44 -12.29
CA GLU A 313 -17.08 -24.10 -12.23
C GLU A 313 -16.51 -23.22 -13.34
N LYS A 314 -17.40 -22.77 -14.23
CA LYS A 314 -17.06 -21.78 -15.26
C LYS A 314 -16.85 -20.41 -14.62
N LEU A 315 -15.64 -20.17 -14.12
CA LEU A 315 -15.19 -18.83 -13.74
C LEU A 315 -15.14 -17.94 -14.99
N ILE A 316 -15.64 -16.71 -14.88
CA ILE A 316 -15.66 -15.75 -15.99
C ILE A 316 -14.20 -15.38 -16.33
N PRO A 317 -13.71 -15.61 -17.57
CA PRO A 317 -12.33 -15.35 -17.91
C PRO A 317 -12.01 -13.84 -17.85
N ILE A 318 -10.98 -13.49 -17.07
CA ILE A 318 -10.49 -12.11 -16.87
C ILE A 318 -9.76 -11.59 -18.14
N SER A 319 -9.37 -12.49 -19.05
CA SER A 319 -8.57 -12.21 -20.25
C SER A 319 -8.97 -13.13 -21.41
N LYS A 320 -8.89 -12.65 -22.65
CA LYS A 320 -9.04 -13.48 -23.86
C LYS A 320 -7.81 -14.36 -24.13
N ASN A 321 -6.65 -13.96 -23.61
CA ASN A 321 -5.42 -14.74 -23.70
C ASN A 321 -5.24 -15.50 -22.39
N ARG A 322 -5.22 -16.83 -22.43
CA ARG A 322 -4.90 -17.67 -21.28
C ARG A 322 -3.40 -17.52 -21.02
N ASP A 323 -3.05 -16.74 -20.00
CA ASP A 323 -1.71 -16.79 -19.44
C ASP A 323 -1.65 -18.03 -18.55
N THR A 324 -0.79 -19.00 -18.90
CA THR A 324 -0.64 -20.25 -18.17
C THR A 324 0.67 -20.36 -17.41
N ALA A 325 1.58 -19.40 -17.60
CA ALA A 325 2.93 -19.48 -17.06
C ALA A 325 2.93 -19.38 -15.53
N HIS A 326 2.16 -18.44 -14.98
CA HIS A 326 2.10 -18.21 -13.53
C HIS A 326 1.45 -19.38 -12.80
N GLY A 327 0.27 -19.84 -13.25
CA GLY A 327 -0.43 -20.98 -12.65
C GLY A 327 0.36 -22.27 -12.74
N THR A 328 1.09 -22.49 -13.85
CA THR A 328 1.97 -23.65 -14.00
C THR A 328 3.17 -23.59 -13.05
N GLN A 329 3.78 -22.41 -12.89
CA GLN A 329 4.90 -22.21 -11.97
C GLN A 329 4.50 -22.39 -10.49
N VAL A 330 3.28 -22.00 -10.13
CA VAL A 330 2.76 -22.18 -8.76
C VAL A 330 2.39 -23.63 -8.47
N ALA A 331 2.00 -24.39 -9.51
CA ALA A 331 1.61 -25.80 -9.36
C ALA A 331 2.77 -26.80 -9.52
N SER A 332 3.88 -26.42 -10.14
CA SER A 332 5.12 -27.21 -10.26
C SER A 332 5.99 -27.12 -9.02
#